data_AF-A0AAW8KIV8-F1
#
_entry.id   AF-A0AAW8KIV8-F1
#
_cell.length_a   1.000
_cell.length_b   1.000
_cell.length_c   1.000
_cell.angle_alpha   90.00
_cell.angle_beta   90.00
_cell.angle_gamma   90.00
#
_symmetry.space_group_name_H-M   'P 1'
#
loop_
_entity.id
_entity.type
_entity.pdbx_description
1 polymer ?
#
loop_
_entity_poly.entity_id
_entity_poly.type
_entity_poly.pdbx_seq_one_letter_code
_entity_poly.pdbx_strand_id
1 'polypeptide(L)' 'MDNFVGADANEACNLLTSQGLAPLPKRESSYVFEEGTVIRTDPASGAEVSQGQTVYVYVSTGP' A
#
# COMPACT_ATOMS: atom_id res chain seq x y z
N MET A 1 -4.92 -1.08 11.02
CA MET A 1 -4.31 -0.49 9.82
C MET A 1 -5.41 0.10 8.94
N ASP A 2 -5.25 1.32 8.45
CA ASP A 2 -6.26 1.99 7.61
C ASP A 2 -6.36 1.38 6.21
N ASN A 3 -7.48 1.69 5.51
CA ASN A 3 -7.67 1.29 4.12
C ASN A 3 -6.94 2.24 3.17
N PHE A 4 -5.91 1.72 2.50
CA PHE A 4 -5.12 2.48 1.53
C PHE A 4 -5.55 2.21 0.08
N VAL A 5 -6.50 1.30 -0.17
CA VAL A 5 -6.96 0.98 -1.52
C VAL A 5 -7.59 2.22 -2.16
N GLY A 6 -7.12 2.58 -3.36
CA GLY A 6 -7.53 3.78 -4.08
C GLY A 6 -6.83 5.06 -3.62
N ALA A 7 -5.97 5.00 -2.61
CA ALA A 7 -5.15 6.13 -2.18
C ALA A 7 -3.81 6.16 -2.94
N ASP A 8 -3.10 7.27 -2.80
CA ASP A 8 -1.76 7.43 -3.35
C ASP A 8 -0.75 6.52 -2.63
N ALA A 9 0.06 5.79 -3.39
CA ALA A 9 1.03 4.85 -2.83
C ALA A 9 2.07 5.54 -1.94
N ASN A 10 2.38 6.79 -2.22
CA ASN A 10 3.35 7.55 -1.45
C ASN A 10 2.78 7.94 -0.09
N GLU A 11 1.51 8.34 -0.05
CA GLU A 11 0.81 8.65 1.19
C GLU A 11 0.63 7.42 2.08
N ALA A 12 0.27 6.28 1.47
CA ALA A 12 0.20 5.00 2.16
C ALA A 12 1.56 4.60 2.76
N CYS A 13 2.65 4.72 2.00
CA CYS A 13 4.00 4.45 2.51
C CYS A 13 4.37 5.37 3.69
N ASN A 14 4.04 6.65 3.61
CA ASN A 14 4.33 7.59 4.70
C ASN A 14 3.57 7.24 5.98
N LEU A 15 2.29 6.90 5.88
CA LEU A 15 1.47 6.51 7.02
C LEU A 15 1.98 5.19 7.64
N LEU A 16 2.30 4.20 6.81
CA LEU A 16 2.89 2.94 7.27
C LEU A 16 4.23 3.15 7.97
N THR A 17 5.11 3.97 7.39
CA THR A 17 6.41 4.32 7.99
C THR A 17 6.22 5.06 9.32
N SER A 18 5.25 5.98 9.40
CA SER A 18 4.91 6.69 10.63
C SER A 18 4.32 5.77 11.71
N GLN A 19 3.73 4.64 11.33
CA GLN A 19 3.31 3.58 12.25
C GLN A 19 4.45 2.63 12.65
N GLY A 20 5.68 2.89 12.17
CA GLY A 20 6.85 2.07 12.42
C GLY A 20 6.86 0.77 11.62
N LEU A 21 6.12 0.70 10.51
CA LEU A 21 6.08 -0.43 9.59
C LEU A 21 7.06 -0.22 8.43
N ALA A 22 7.37 -1.30 7.71
CA ALA A 22 8.22 -1.27 6.53
C ALA A 22 7.37 -1.44 5.25
N PRO A 23 6.86 -0.35 4.65
CA PRO A 23 6.11 -0.46 3.40
C PRO A 23 7.04 -0.88 2.25
N LEU A 24 6.59 -1.82 1.42
CA LEU A 24 7.33 -2.34 0.29
C LEU A 24 6.47 -2.25 -0.98
N PRO A 25 6.63 -1.20 -1.80
CA PRO A 25 5.83 -1.01 -2.99
C PRO A 25 6.14 -2.07 -4.05
N LYS A 26 5.09 -2.63 -4.64
CA LYS A 26 5.09 -3.63 -5.71
C LYS A 26 4.32 -3.07 -6.89
N ARG A 27 4.92 -3.04 -8.06
CA ARG A 27 4.25 -2.59 -9.28
C ARG A 27 3.36 -3.69 -9.84
N GLU A 28 2.10 -3.37 -10.09
CA GLU A 28 1.10 -4.29 -10.66
C GLU A 28 0.29 -3.50 -11.70
N SER A 29 0.11 -4.02 -12.91
CA SER A 29 -0.67 -3.31 -13.94
C SER A 29 -2.15 -3.42 -13.63
N SER A 30 -2.86 -2.29 -13.69
CA SER A 30 -4.30 -2.25 -13.50
C SER A 30 -4.95 -1.32 -14.51
N TYR A 31 -6.01 -1.82 -15.14
CA TYR A 31 -6.86 -1.06 -16.05
C TYR A 31 -7.93 -0.23 -15.31
N VAL A 32 -8.06 -0.42 -14.00
CA VAL A 32 -9.08 0.24 -13.16
C VAL A 32 -8.49 1.43 -12.41
N PHE A 33 -7.23 1.32 -11.98
CA PHE A 33 -6.55 2.32 -11.16
C PHE A 33 -5.44 3.02 -11.95
N GLU A 34 -5.34 4.34 -11.83
CA GLU A 34 -4.29 5.13 -12.46
C GLU A 34 -2.90 4.81 -11.88
N GLU A 35 -1.85 5.11 -12.65
CA GLU A 35 -0.46 4.92 -12.18
C GLU A 35 -0.24 5.66 -10.84
N GLY A 36 0.39 4.98 -9.88
CA GLY A 36 0.67 5.54 -8.55
C GLY A 36 -0.41 5.27 -7.50
N THR A 37 -1.54 4.68 -7.91
CA THR A 37 -2.63 4.35 -6.99
C THR A 37 -2.44 2.98 -6.34
N VAL A 38 -2.73 2.84 -5.06
CA VAL A 38 -2.70 1.54 -4.37
C VAL A 38 -3.89 0.68 -4.79
N ILE A 39 -3.60 -0.49 -5.36
CA ILE A 39 -4.58 -1.51 -5.72
C ILE A 39 -4.98 -2.33 -4.50
N ARG A 40 -3.98 -2.73 -3.69
CA ARG A 40 -4.16 -3.56 -2.49
C ARG A 40 -2.93 -3.51 -1.61
N THR A 41 -3.08 -3.88 -0.34
CA THR A 41 -1.96 -4.09 0.58
C THR A 41 -1.98 -5.51 1.13
N ASP A 42 -0.80 -6.02 1.46
CA ASP A 42 -0.61 -7.29 2.16
C ASP A 42 0.41 -7.10 3.31
N PRO A 43 0.01 -7.20 4.58
CA PRO A 43 -1.33 -7.56 5.08
C PRO A 43 -2.43 -6.59 4.66
N ALA A 44 -3.66 -7.13 4.54
CA ALA A 44 -4.81 -6.33 4.17
C ALA A 44 -5.09 -5.23 5.21
N SER A 45 -5.68 -4.14 4.75
CA SER A 45 -6.19 -3.09 5.62
C SER A 45 -7.09 -3.67 6.71
N GLY A 46 -6.91 -3.20 7.94
CA GLY A 46 -7.57 -3.74 9.13
C GLY A 46 -6.88 -4.95 9.76
N ALA A 47 -5.88 -5.56 9.12
CA ALA A 47 -5.10 -6.63 9.75
C ALA A 47 -4.26 -6.09 10.92
N GLU A 48 -4.03 -6.96 11.90
CA GLU A 48 -3.09 -6.70 12.99
C GLU A 48 -1.65 -6.81 12.46
N VAL A 49 -0.95 -5.68 12.51
CA VAL A 49 0.42 -5.54 12.05
C VAL A 49 1.29 -5.16 13.23
N SER A 50 2.46 -5.79 13.34
CA SER A 50 3.42 -5.49 14.40
C SER A 50 4.42 -4.44 13.95
N GLN A 51 4.96 -3.66 14.89
CA GLN A 51 6.01 -2.68 14.59
C GLN A 51 7.22 -3.38 13.92
N GLY A 52 7.71 -2.80 12.82
CA GLY A 52 8.77 -3.35 11.98
C GLY A 52 8.31 -4.42 10.99
N GLN A 53 7.02 -4.74 10.92
CA GLN A 53 6.49 -5.68 9.93
C GLN A 53 6.53 -5.08 8.52
N THR A 54 6.88 -5.93 7.55
CA THR A 54 6.86 -5.58 6.12
C THR A 54 5.44 -5.60 5.60
N VAL A 55 5.01 -4.50 4.99
CA VAL A 55 3.70 -4.37 4.35
C VAL A 55 3.91 -4.19 2.85
N TYR A 56 3.52 -5.17 2.05
CA TYR A 56 3.55 -5.08 0.60
C TYR A 56 2.42 -4.15 0.12
N VAL A 57 2.77 -3.11 -0.62
CA VAL A 57 1.81 -2.15 -1.18
C VAL A 57 1.79 -2.35 -2.69
N TYR A 58 0.71 -2.90 -3.24
CA TYR A 58 0.57 -3.09 -4.68
C TYR A 58 0.10 -1.79 -5.30
N VAL A 59 0.92 -1.23 -6.18
CA VAL A 59 0.75 0.07 -6.83
C VAL A 59 0.46 -0.17 -8.31
N SER A 60 -0.60 0.47 -8.79
CA SER A 60 -0.96 0.44 -10.19
C SER A 60 0.11 1.11 -11.05
N THR A 61 0.44 0.49 -12.18
CA THR A 61 1.22 1.11 -13.25
C THR A 61 0.34 1.70 -14.35
N GLY A 62 -0.98 1.72 -14.16
CA GLY A 62 -1.94 2.11 -15.20
C GLY A 62 -2.08 1.08 -16.34
N PRO A 63 -2.97 1.37 -17.32
CA PRO A 63 -3.21 0.59 -18.53
C PRO A 63 -2.16 0.78 -19.64
#